data_AF-A0AAD8GTX1-F1
#
_entry.id   AF-A0AAD8GTX1-F1
#
_cell.length_a   1.000
_cell.length_b   1.000
_cell.length_c   1.000
_cell.angle_alpha   90.00
_cell.angle_beta   90.00
_cell.angle_gamma   90.00
#
_symmetry.space_group_name_H-M   'P 1'
#
loop_
_entity.id
_entity.type
_entity.pdbx_description
1 polymer ?
#
loop_
_entity_poly.entity_id
_entity_poly.type
_entity_poly.pdbx_seq_one_letter_code
_entity_poly.pdbx_strand_id
1 'polypeptide(L)'
;MEEHEHISQETNHNDEIHSEDNYNERLETPYVGMMFETWEEAQKYYGDYGRQEGFWIRIRSSSKTRAGLDEVTSKKFVCAHQGKYIPQNKEIFGEKHNAKTQSRSCSTVKCGCKANMRIILEKWSMKWRVSVFDDSHNHKVVTPAKRMKMRSNRHMPAAAKSLVETF
;
A
#
# COMPACT_ATOMS: atom_id res chain seq x y z
N MET A 1 45.30 -27.26 -21.42
CA MET A 1 44.94 -25.94 -21.96
C MET A 1 43.50 -26.11 -22.39
N GLU A 2 42.59 -25.95 -21.43
CA GLU A 2 41.19 -26.34 -21.54
C GLU A 2 40.31 -25.23 -20.96
N GLU A 3 39.48 -24.72 -21.87
CA GLU A 3 38.08 -24.32 -21.74
C GLU A 3 37.64 -23.34 -20.65
N HIS A 4 37.22 -22.15 -21.11
CA HIS A 4 36.32 -21.25 -20.38
C HIS A 4 34.90 -21.48 -20.90
N GLU A 5 33.99 -21.94 -20.03
CA GLU A 5 32.54 -21.91 -20.27
C GLU A 5 31.88 -20.99 -19.24
N HIS A 6 31.01 -20.10 -19.70
CA HIS A 6 30.38 -19.03 -18.93
C HIS A 6 28.91 -19.41 -18.68
N ILE A 7 28.55 -19.73 -17.44
CA ILE A 7 27.15 -19.96 -17.03
C ILE A 7 26.74 -18.93 -15.98
N SER A 8 25.76 -18.11 -16.39
CA SER A 8 25.00 -17.17 -15.57
C SER A 8 24.17 -17.90 -14.51
N GLN A 9 24.19 -17.42 -13.27
CA GLN A 9 23.27 -17.87 -12.22
C GLN A 9 22.32 -16.73 -11.83
N GLU A 10 21.04 -16.96 -12.13
CA GLU A 10 19.89 -16.17 -11.70
C GLU A 10 19.69 -16.35 -10.19
N THR A 11 19.51 -15.26 -9.46
CA THR A 11 19.22 -15.29 -8.01
C THR A 11 17.72 -15.38 -7.79
N ASN A 12 17.25 -16.57 -7.45
CA ASN A 12 15.90 -16.82 -6.93
C ASN A 12 15.76 -16.20 -5.53
N HIS A 13 15.06 -15.07 -5.43
CA HIS A 13 14.53 -14.56 -4.16
C HIS A 13 13.20 -15.29 -3.87
N ASN A 14 13.28 -16.37 -3.10
CA ASN A 14 12.10 -16.98 -2.50
C ASN A 14 11.74 -16.18 -1.26
N ASP A 15 10.71 -15.33 -1.38
CA ASP A 15 10.04 -14.70 -0.25
C ASP A 15 9.26 -15.78 0.52
N GLU A 16 9.79 -16.21 1.67
CA GLU A 16 9.10 -17.09 2.61
C GLU A 16 7.89 -16.37 3.21
N ILE A 17 6.71 -16.88 2.86
CA ILE A 17 5.41 -16.43 3.38
C ILE A 17 5.21 -17.13 4.73
N HIS A 18 5.42 -16.40 5.84
CA HIS A 18 4.88 -16.81 7.13
C HIS A 18 3.37 -16.58 7.15
N SER A 19 2.63 -17.64 6.81
CA SER A 19 1.22 -17.81 7.11
C SER A 19 1.06 -18.33 8.53
N GLU A 20 0.69 -17.48 9.48
CA GLU A 20 0.01 -17.92 10.69
C GLU A 20 -1.37 -17.26 10.76
N ASP A 21 -2.38 -18.13 10.87
CA ASP A 21 -3.80 -17.82 10.85
C ASP A 21 -4.28 -17.18 12.16
N ASN A 22 -4.91 -15.99 12.07
CA ASN A 22 -5.91 -15.53 13.05
C ASN A 22 -6.92 -14.60 12.36
N TYR A 23 -7.90 -15.19 11.67
CA TYR A 23 -8.99 -14.46 11.01
C TYR A 23 -10.14 -14.19 11.99
N ASN A 24 -9.95 -13.40 13.04
CA ASN A 24 -11.07 -12.72 13.71
C ASN A 24 -10.75 -11.53 14.62
N GLU A 25 -9.50 -11.04 14.66
CA GLU A 25 -9.19 -9.88 15.48
C GLU A 25 -9.27 -8.59 14.65
N ARG A 26 -10.21 -7.71 15.02
CA ARG A 26 -10.31 -6.37 14.44
C ARG A 26 -9.05 -5.61 14.84
N LEU A 27 -8.26 -5.19 13.85
CA LEU A 27 -7.08 -4.35 14.07
C LEU A 27 -7.47 -3.09 14.82
N GLU A 28 -6.69 -2.78 15.84
CA GLU A 28 -6.80 -1.53 16.59
C GLU A 28 -6.50 -0.32 15.69
N THR A 29 -6.99 0.84 16.12
CA THR A 29 -6.72 2.09 15.42
C THR A 29 -5.28 2.53 15.69
N PRO A 30 -4.47 2.82 14.65
CA PRO A 30 -3.12 3.34 14.85
C PRO A 30 -3.15 4.61 15.71
N TYR A 31 -2.12 4.80 16.54
CA TYR A 31 -2.01 5.99 17.38
C TYR A 31 -0.58 6.53 17.36
N VAL A 32 -0.44 7.83 17.67
CA VAL A 32 0.86 8.48 17.77
C VAL A 32 1.66 7.87 18.92
N GLY A 33 2.87 7.41 18.63
CA GLY A 33 3.73 6.69 19.59
C GLY A 33 3.79 5.18 19.39
N MET A 34 2.88 4.59 18.60
CA MET A 34 2.95 3.17 18.23
C MET A 34 4.29 2.89 17.52
N MET A 35 4.91 1.76 17.85
CA MET A 35 6.25 1.36 17.40
C MET A 35 6.19 0.12 16.52
N PHE A 36 7.06 0.08 15.52
CA PHE A 36 7.25 -1.06 14.61
C PHE A 36 8.75 -1.36 14.49
N GLU A 37 9.10 -2.61 14.21
CA GLU A 37 10.50 -3.00 14.02
C GLU A 37 11.02 -2.53 12.65
N THR A 38 10.16 -2.58 11.63
CA THR A 38 10.51 -2.16 10.26
C THR A 38 9.48 -1.18 9.68
N TRP A 39 9.87 -0.44 8.64
CA TRP A 39 8.92 0.44 7.97
C TRP A 39 7.91 -0.36 7.13
N GLU A 40 8.29 -1.54 6.65
CA GLU A 40 7.45 -2.50 5.94
C GLU A 40 6.35 -3.04 6.86
N GLU A 41 6.67 -3.37 8.11
CA GLU A 41 5.69 -3.77 9.12
C GLU A 41 4.66 -2.67 9.36
N ALA A 42 5.12 -1.43 9.56
CA ALA A 42 4.23 -0.28 9.70
C ALA A 42 3.37 -0.05 8.44
N GLN A 43 3.93 -0.25 7.25
CA GLN A 43 3.19 -0.17 5.99
C GLN A 43 2.11 -1.25 5.94
N LYS A 44 2.45 -2.50 6.28
CA LYS A 44 1.52 -3.63 6.29
C LYS A 44 0.39 -3.37 7.28
N TYR A 45 0.71 -2.96 8.50
CA TYR A 45 -0.26 -2.64 9.55
C TYR A 45 -1.26 -1.59 9.09
N TYR A 46 -0.80 -0.44 8.56
CA TYR A 46 -1.71 0.61 8.08
C TYR A 46 -2.45 0.23 6.79
N GLY A 47 -1.85 -0.64 5.96
CA GLY A 47 -2.51 -1.23 4.80
C GLY A 47 -3.66 -2.15 5.20
N ASP A 48 -3.46 -2.99 6.20
CA ASP A 48 -4.47 -3.90 6.76
C ASP A 48 -5.56 -3.13 7.52
N TYR A 49 -5.18 -2.10 8.29
CA TYR A 49 -6.12 -1.14 8.87
C TYR A 49 -6.97 -0.47 7.80
N GLY A 50 -6.34 0.06 6.74
CA GLY A 50 -7.06 0.67 5.63
C GLY A 50 -8.02 -0.30 4.96
N ARG A 51 -7.60 -1.55 4.71
CA ARG A 51 -8.49 -2.61 4.20
C ARG A 51 -9.68 -2.80 5.13
N GLN A 52 -9.44 -2.91 6.44
CA GLN A 52 -10.47 -3.04 7.46
C GLN A 52 -11.40 -1.83 7.55
N GLU A 53 -10.95 -0.62 7.25
CA GLU A 53 -11.79 0.59 7.28
C GLU A 53 -12.34 0.95 5.89
N GLY A 54 -11.97 0.20 4.85
CA GLY A 54 -12.52 0.34 3.50
C GLY A 54 -11.82 1.37 2.61
N PHE A 55 -10.54 1.66 2.84
CA PHE A 55 -9.71 2.48 1.96
C PHE A 55 -8.39 1.80 1.64
N TRP A 56 -7.71 2.24 0.58
CA TRP A 56 -6.36 1.77 0.25
C TRP A 56 -5.35 2.88 0.44
N ILE A 57 -4.14 2.47 0.81
CA ILE A 57 -3.03 3.37 1.07
C ILE A 57 -2.07 3.42 -0.12
N ARG A 58 -1.27 4.50 -0.17
CA ARG A 58 -0.09 4.62 -1.03
C ARG A 58 1.05 5.23 -0.24
N ILE A 59 2.28 4.90 -0.61
CA ILE A 59 3.47 5.58 -0.07
C ILE A 59 3.60 6.91 -0.82
N ARG A 60 3.67 8.03 -0.08
CA ARG A 60 3.79 9.37 -0.67
C ARG A 60 5.23 9.87 -0.72
N SER A 61 6.01 9.62 0.32
CA SER A 61 7.38 10.14 0.43
C SER A 61 8.16 9.32 1.44
N SER A 62 9.45 9.17 1.17
CA SER A 62 10.48 8.81 2.14
C SER A 62 11.42 10.02 2.29
N SER A 63 11.92 10.26 3.50
CA SER A 63 13.00 11.24 3.73
C SER A 63 14.26 10.50 4.12
N LYS A 64 15.40 10.96 3.60
CA LYS A 64 16.73 10.45 3.95
C LYS A 64 17.46 11.43 4.86
N THR A 65 18.46 10.96 5.61
CA THR A 65 19.38 11.83 6.36
C THR A 65 20.12 12.82 5.44
N ARG A 66 20.82 13.80 6.04
CA ARG A 66 21.68 14.76 5.32
C ARG A 66 22.63 14.05 4.35
N ALA A 67 22.95 14.73 3.25
CA ALA A 67 23.74 14.24 2.13
C ALA A 67 24.94 13.37 2.58
N GLY A 68 24.95 12.10 2.13
CA GLY A 68 26.09 11.18 2.27
C GLY A 68 25.76 9.83 2.90
N LEU A 69 24.70 9.70 3.71
CA LEU A 69 24.44 8.45 4.46
C LEU A 69 23.29 7.59 3.87
N ASP A 70 22.52 8.13 2.91
CA ASP A 70 21.38 7.50 2.20
C ASP A 70 20.30 6.79 3.06
N GLU A 71 20.38 6.89 4.39
CA GLU A 71 19.51 6.21 5.33
C GLU A 71 18.10 6.83 5.34
N VAL A 72 17.07 6.00 5.19
CA VAL A 72 15.67 6.43 5.26
C VAL A 72 15.27 6.67 6.71
N THR A 73 14.86 7.89 7.03
CA THR A 73 14.51 8.34 8.39
C THR A 73 13.02 8.54 8.62
N SER A 74 12.22 8.63 7.56
CA SER A 74 10.77 8.73 7.67
C SER A 74 10.07 8.17 6.44
N LYS A 75 8.83 7.69 6.63
CA LYS A 75 7.90 7.37 5.55
C LYS A 75 6.52 7.94 5.82
N LYS A 76 5.84 8.37 4.75
CA LYS A 76 4.47 8.87 4.81
C LYS A 76 3.54 7.98 3.98
N PHE A 77 2.59 7.36 4.64
CA PHE A 77 1.49 6.59 4.04
C PHE A 77 0.23 7.44 4.00
N VAL A 78 -0.49 7.41 2.89
CA VAL A 78 -1.66 8.27 2.68
C VAL A 78 -2.79 7.51 2.04
N CYS A 79 -4.03 7.92 2.29
CA CYS A 79 -5.17 7.43 1.52
C CYS A 79 -4.94 7.73 0.02
N ALA A 80 -5.30 6.80 -0.85
CA ALA A 80 -5.09 6.96 -2.27
C ALA A 80 -5.92 8.09 -2.92
N HIS A 81 -7.03 8.50 -2.30
CA HIS A 81 -7.77 9.68 -2.71
C HIS A 81 -7.13 11.00 -2.25
N GLN A 82 -5.95 10.96 -1.60
CA GLN A 82 -5.21 12.17 -1.25
C GLN A 82 -4.67 12.90 -2.49
N GLY A 83 -4.76 14.23 -2.43
CA GLY A 83 -4.25 15.16 -3.44
C GLY A 83 -5.35 15.79 -4.26
N LYS A 84 -5.01 16.69 -5.18
CA LYS A 84 -5.98 17.30 -6.08
C LYS A 84 -6.17 16.42 -7.31
N TYR A 85 -7.40 16.35 -7.82
CA TYR A 85 -7.67 15.83 -9.14
C TYR A 85 -6.98 16.74 -10.17
N ILE A 86 -6.17 16.15 -11.04
CA ILE A 86 -5.59 16.85 -12.19
C ILE A 86 -6.34 16.28 -13.39
N PRO A 87 -7.25 17.02 -14.04
CA PRO A 87 -7.83 16.56 -15.30
C PRO A 87 -6.67 16.35 -16.28
N GLN A 88 -6.55 15.13 -16.81
CA GLN A 88 -5.69 14.91 -17.97
C GLN A 88 -6.32 15.70 -19.11
N ASN A 89 -5.67 16.78 -19.51
CA ASN A 89 -6.09 17.61 -20.63
C ASN A 89 -6.10 16.72 -21.89
N LYS A 90 -7.26 16.25 -22.33
CA LYS A 90 -7.46 15.56 -23.61
C LYS A 90 -7.59 16.59 -24.74
N GLU A 91 -6.73 17.60 -24.73
CA GLU A 91 -6.73 18.65 -25.75
C GLU A 91 -5.50 18.53 -26.65
N ILE A 92 -5.25 17.35 -27.22
CA ILE A 92 -4.46 17.25 -28.45
C ILE A 92 -5.03 16.08 -29.27
N PHE A 93 -5.38 16.39 -30.53
CA PHE A 93 -5.98 15.54 -31.56
C PHE A 93 -7.50 15.34 -31.48
N GLY A 94 -8.18 16.20 -32.23
CA GLY A 94 -9.57 16.06 -32.56
C GLY A 94 -9.81 14.78 -33.34
N GLU A 95 -10.55 13.87 -32.73
CA GLU A 95 -11.39 12.92 -33.44
C GLU A 95 -12.57 12.60 -32.53
N LYS A 96 -13.77 12.74 -33.09
CA LYS A 96 -15.06 12.51 -32.43
C LYS A 96 -15.22 11.03 -32.11
N HIS A 97 -14.50 10.52 -31.12
CA HIS A 97 -14.77 9.19 -30.59
C HIS A 97 -15.93 9.26 -29.59
N ASN A 98 -17.05 8.69 -30.02
CA ASN A 98 -18.27 8.44 -29.24
C ASN A 98 -17.98 8.26 -27.74
N ALA A 99 -18.50 9.18 -26.94
CA ALA A 99 -18.39 9.23 -25.48
C ALA A 99 -19.20 8.13 -24.78
N LYS A 100 -18.98 6.87 -25.15
CA LYS A 100 -19.50 5.66 -24.49
C LYS A 100 -18.37 4.72 -24.03
N THR A 101 -17.12 5.17 -24.03
CA THR A 101 -16.11 4.53 -23.19
C THR A 101 -16.36 4.98 -21.76
N GLN A 102 -17.19 4.18 -21.08
CA GLN A 102 -17.26 4.10 -19.63
C GLN A 102 -15.89 4.46 -19.07
N SER A 103 -15.81 5.63 -18.42
CA SER A 103 -14.71 5.95 -17.52
C SER A 103 -14.67 4.80 -16.55
N ARG A 104 -13.82 3.79 -16.84
CA ARG A 104 -13.60 2.62 -15.99
C ARG A 104 -13.40 3.20 -14.62
N SER A 105 -14.32 2.95 -13.69
CA SER A 105 -14.40 3.67 -12.42
C SER A 105 -13.01 3.73 -11.80
N CYS A 106 -12.31 4.84 -12.06
CA CYS A 106 -10.91 4.91 -11.72
C CYS A 106 -10.99 5.31 -10.26
N SER A 107 -10.63 4.38 -9.38
CA SER A 107 -10.57 4.60 -7.95
C SER A 107 -9.42 5.58 -7.60
N THR A 108 -9.28 6.64 -8.37
CA THR A 108 -8.23 7.66 -8.29
C THR A 108 -8.80 9.03 -8.69
N VAL A 109 -10.09 9.29 -8.43
CA VAL A 109 -10.52 10.68 -8.27
C VAL A 109 -9.92 11.19 -6.97
N LYS A 110 -8.77 11.84 -7.05
CA LYS A 110 -8.14 12.48 -5.90
C LYS A 110 -9.05 13.60 -5.40
N CYS A 111 -9.69 13.42 -4.25
CA CYS A 111 -10.66 14.34 -3.66
C CYS A 111 -10.07 15.21 -2.55
N GLY A 112 -8.74 15.22 -2.39
CA GLY A 112 -8.07 15.95 -1.33
C GLY A 112 -8.15 15.27 0.03
N CYS A 113 -8.33 13.94 0.07
CA CYS A 113 -8.38 13.20 1.33
C CYS A 113 -7.15 13.48 2.21
N LYS A 114 -7.38 13.70 3.51
CA LYS A 114 -6.34 14.07 4.47
C LYS A 114 -5.79 12.87 5.23
N ALA A 115 -6.54 11.76 5.30
CA ALA A 115 -6.11 10.57 6.02
C ALA A 115 -4.68 10.13 5.67
N ASN A 116 -3.83 10.06 6.70
CA ASN A 116 -2.42 9.73 6.57
C ASN A 116 -1.81 9.22 7.89
N MET A 117 -0.77 8.39 7.73
CA MET A 117 0.10 7.95 8.81
C MET A 117 1.54 8.27 8.43
N ARG A 118 2.30 8.91 9.31
CA ARG A 118 3.74 9.15 9.13
C ARG A 118 4.52 8.42 10.21
N ILE A 119 5.52 7.66 9.80
CA ILE A 119 6.48 7.03 10.70
C ILE A 119 7.84 7.71 10.60
N ILE A 120 8.58 7.71 11.70
CA ILE A 120 9.95 8.19 11.80
C ILE A 120 10.81 7.12 12.47
N LEU A 121 12.06 6.98 12.02
CA LEU A 121 13.03 6.10 12.65
C LEU A 121 13.54 6.74 13.93
N GLU A 122 13.40 6.05 15.05
CA GLU A 122 13.97 6.43 16.33
C GLU A 122 15.39 5.89 16.45
N LYS A 123 16.38 6.77 16.43
CA LYS A 123 17.81 6.39 16.39
C LYS A 123 18.31 5.58 17.59
N TRP A 124 17.65 5.70 18.73
CA TRP A 124 18.11 5.07 19.98
C TRP A 124 17.65 3.62 20.07
N SER A 125 16.41 3.35 19.68
CA SER A 125 15.80 2.02 19.69
C SER A 125 15.95 1.30 18.35
N MET A 126 16.31 2.02 17.28
CA MET A 126 16.27 1.57 15.88
C MET A 126 14.88 1.13 15.40
N LYS A 127 13.82 1.59 16.08
CA LYS A 127 12.43 1.28 15.76
C LYS A 127 11.71 2.42 15.06
N TRP A 128 10.66 2.08 14.33
CA TRP A 128 9.83 3.03 13.60
C TRP A 128 8.62 3.47 14.44
N ARG A 129 8.59 4.75 14.80
CA ARG A 129 7.49 5.34 15.58
C ARG A 129 6.48 6.04 14.69
N VAL A 130 5.18 5.84 14.94
CA VAL A 130 4.12 6.69 14.39
C VAL A 130 4.23 8.11 14.97
N SER A 131 4.61 9.06 14.13
CA SER A 131 4.73 10.48 14.47
C SER A 131 3.47 11.28 14.20
N VAL A 132 2.67 10.87 13.21
CA VAL A 132 1.43 11.54 12.82
C VAL A 132 0.44 10.47 12.42
N PHE A 133 -0.79 10.62 12.89
CA PHE A 133 -1.94 9.84 12.45
C PHE A 133 -3.14 10.77 12.32
N ASP A 134 -3.80 10.70 11.16
CA ASP A 134 -5.05 11.41 10.85
C ASP A 134 -5.92 10.42 10.07
N ASP A 135 -7.13 10.13 10.58
CA ASP A 135 -8.10 9.22 9.96
C ASP A 135 -9.31 9.97 9.36
N SER A 136 -9.17 11.27 9.12
CA SER A 136 -10.22 12.07 8.50
C SER A 136 -10.31 11.79 7.00
N HIS A 137 -11.41 11.13 6.60
CA HIS A 137 -11.77 10.90 5.19
C HIS A 137 -12.88 11.87 4.77
N ASN A 138 -12.72 12.48 3.59
CA ASN A 138 -13.72 13.35 2.98
C ASN A 138 -14.43 12.68 1.79
N HIS A 139 -14.35 11.36 1.70
CA HIS A 139 -14.99 10.54 0.69
C HIS A 139 -15.62 9.31 1.34
N LYS A 140 -16.55 8.70 0.63
CA LYS A 140 -17.15 7.45 1.07
C LYS A 140 -16.09 6.34 1.05
N VAL A 141 -15.86 5.72 2.20
CA VAL A 141 -15.07 4.49 2.31
C VAL A 141 -15.90 3.28 1.86
N VAL A 142 -15.23 2.22 1.44
CA VAL A 142 -15.88 0.99 0.98
C VAL A 142 -16.58 0.31 2.16
N THR A 143 -17.87 0.07 2.01
CA THR A 143 -18.69 -0.62 3.03
C THR A 143 -18.14 -2.02 3.33
N PRO A 144 -18.29 -2.55 4.55
CA PRO A 144 -17.82 -3.89 4.91
C PRO A 144 -18.23 -4.99 3.92
N ALA A 145 -19.49 -5.01 3.48
CA ALA A 145 -20.01 -5.98 2.50
C ALA A 145 -19.30 -5.95 1.13
N LYS A 146 -18.65 -4.85 0.78
CA LYS A 146 -17.94 -4.66 -0.50
C LYS A 146 -16.41 -4.73 -0.35
N ARG A 147 -15.88 -4.85 0.88
CA ARG A 147 -14.45 -4.92 1.19
C ARG A 147 -13.77 -6.11 0.52
N MET A 148 -14.41 -7.27 0.52
CA MET A 148 -13.89 -8.49 -0.11
C MET A 148 -13.71 -8.35 -1.62
N LYS A 149 -14.45 -7.44 -2.26
CA LYS A 149 -14.37 -7.19 -3.71
C LYS A 149 -13.33 -6.11 -4.06
N MET A 150 -12.64 -5.53 -3.06
CA MET A 150 -11.62 -4.52 -3.30
C MET A 150 -10.43 -5.11 -4.07
N ARG A 151 -9.82 -4.30 -4.94
CA ARG A 151 -8.66 -4.71 -5.73
C ARG A 151 -7.50 -5.17 -4.86
N SER A 152 -7.29 -4.52 -3.73
CA SER A 152 -6.28 -4.87 -2.72
C SER A 152 -6.50 -6.23 -2.05
N ASN A 153 -7.69 -6.83 -2.22
CA ASN A 153 -8.13 -8.08 -1.65
C ASN A 153 -8.34 -9.17 -2.72
N ARG A 154 -7.94 -8.91 -3.98
CA ARG A 154 -8.04 -9.89 -5.07
C ARG A 154 -7.01 -11.02 -4.99
N HIS A 155 -6.04 -10.91 -4.08
CA HIS A 155 -5.16 -12.03 -3.76
C HIS A 155 -5.95 -13.04 -2.93
N MET A 156 -6.19 -14.21 -3.51
CA MET A 156 -6.88 -15.31 -2.84
C MET A 156 -5.95 -15.88 -1.76
N PRO A 157 -6.36 -15.91 -0.48
CA PRO A 157 -5.61 -16.62 0.57
C PRO A 157 -5.41 -18.09 0.18
N ALA A 158 -4.28 -18.69 0.55
CA ALA A 158 -3.96 -20.08 0.19
C ALA A 158 -5.06 -21.07 0.62
N ALA A 159 -5.69 -20.84 1.78
CA ALA A 159 -6.83 -21.61 2.27
C ALA A 159 -8.03 -21.61 1.30
N ALA A 160 -8.28 -20.48 0.61
CA ALA A 160 -9.34 -20.38 -0.38
C ALA A 160 -8.96 -21.01 -1.73
N LYS A 161 -7.66 -21.20 -2.03
CA LYS A 161 -7.18 -21.93 -3.21
C LYS A 161 -7.36 -23.45 -3.02
N SER A 162 -7.05 -23.96 -1.83
CA SER A 162 -7.15 -25.39 -1.50
C SER A 162 -8.58 -25.93 -1.65
N LEU A 163 -9.60 -25.13 -1.31
CA LEU A 163 -11.01 -25.52 -1.48
C LEU A 163 -11.46 -25.66 -2.94
N VAL A 164 -10.78 -25.00 -3.88
CA VAL A 164 -11.11 -25.08 -5.32
C VAL A 164 -10.38 -26.22 -6.02
N GLU A 165 -9.31 -26.73 -5.42
CA GLU A 165 -8.45 -27.79 -5.96
C GLU A 165 -8.90 -29.21 -5.51
N THR A 166 -9.97 -29.30 -4.73
CA THR A 166 -10.55 -30.57 -4.24
C THR A 166 -11.67 -31.12 -5.16
N PHE A 167 -11.76 -30.66 -6.41
CA PHE A 167 -12.73 -31.13 -7.40
C PHE A 167 -12.08 -31.47 -8.74
#